data_AF-A0A7X8FBD9-F1
#
_entry.id   AF-A0A7X8FBD9-F1
#
_cell.length_a   1.000
_cell.length_b   1.000
_cell.length_c   1.000
_cell.angle_alpha   90.00
_cell.angle_beta   90.00
_cell.angle_gamma   90.00
#
_symmetry.space_group_name_H-M   'P 1'
#
loop_
_entity.id
_entity.type
_entity.pdbx_description
1 polymer ?
#
loop_
_entity_poly.entity_id
_entity_poly.type
_entity_poly.pdbx_seq_one_letter_code
_entity_poly.pdbx_strand_id
1 'polypeptide(L)' 'ADIMVHSGIKAIWNFTPQKIIVPPDIIVEYVDMFASLAVLSRRLAERG' A
#
# COMPACT_ATOMS: atom_id res chain seq x y z
N ALA A 1 -10.05 4.37 -5.24
CA ALA A 1 -10.64 4.03 -3.93
C ALA A 1 -12.16 4.23 -3.94
N ASP A 2 -12.65 5.31 -4.56
CA ASP A 2 -14.08 5.67 -4.53
C ASP A 2 -15.02 4.55 -4.98
N ILE A 3 -14.78 3.90 -6.12
CA ILE A 3 -15.61 2.77 -6.58
C ILE A 3 -15.64 1.64 -5.54
N MET A 4 -14.50 1.35 -4.90
CA MET A 4 -14.41 0.31 -3.87
C MET A 4 -15.29 0.65 -2.67
N VAL A 5 -15.20 1.89 -2.17
CA VAL A 5 -16.00 2.39 -1.04
C VAL A 5 -17.49 2.37 -1.36
N HIS A 6 -17.89 2.88 -2.53
CA HIS A 6 -19.30 2.88 -2.96
C HIS A 6 -19.86 1.46 -3.19
N SER A 7 -18.99 0.49 -3.49
CA SER A 7 -19.37 -0.92 -3.65
C SER A 7 -19.44 -1.68 -2.32
N GLY A 8 -19.23 -1.01 -1.18
CA GLY A 8 -19.36 -1.61 0.15
C GLY A 8 -18.08 -2.23 0.72
N ILE A 9 -16.92 -2.06 0.08
CA ILE A 9 -15.63 -2.49 0.65
C ILE A 9 -15.34 -1.66 1.91
N LYS A 10 -14.95 -2.34 2.99
CA LYS A 10 -14.65 -1.73 4.30
C LYS A 10 -13.18 -1.65 4.69
N ALA A 11 -12.32 -2.32 3.93
CA ALA A 11 -10.87 -2.28 4.14
C ALA A 11 -10.13 -2.21 2.81
N ILE A 12 -9.13 -1.33 2.72
CA ILE A 12 -8.29 -1.16 1.54
C ILE A 12 -6.84 -1.39 1.95
N TRP A 13 -6.22 -2.39 1.32
CA TRP A 13 -4.78 -2.58 1.41
C TRP A 13 -4.12 -1.82 0.25
N ASN A 14 -3.54 -0.66 0.55
CA ASN A 14 -3.00 0.25 -0.45
C ASN A 14 -1.50 0.03 -0.63
N PHE A 15 -1.15 -0.55 -1.77
CA PHE A 15 0.23 -0.75 -2.20
C PHE A 15 0.81 0.45 -2.97
N THR A 16 -0.01 1.45 -3.28
CA THR A 16 0.47 2.64 -3.97
C THR A 16 1.03 3.66 -2.98
N PRO A 17 2.00 4.49 -3.37
CA PRO A 17 2.50 5.57 -2.52
C PRO A 17 1.47 6.70 -2.34
N GLN A 18 0.41 6.71 -3.15
CA GLN A 18 -0.62 7.74 -3.11
C GLN A 18 -1.51 7.56 -1.89
N LYS A 19 -1.57 8.58 -1.03
CA LYS A 19 -2.56 8.65 0.03
C LYS A 19 -3.95 8.82 -0.57
N ILE A 20 -4.89 8.02 -0.07
CA ILE A 20 -6.29 8.06 -0.48
C ILE A 20 -7.13 8.66 0.65
N ILE A 21 -8.09 9.49 0.29
CA ILE A 21 -9.06 10.06 1.22
C ILE A 21 -10.29 9.17 1.15
N VAL A 22 -10.65 8.57 2.28
CA VAL A 22 -11.83 7.70 2.40
C VAL A 22 -12.61 8.08 3.67
N PRO A 23 -13.90 7.76 3.74
CA PRO A 23 -14.68 7.90 4.97
C PRO A 23 -14.01 7.21 6.17
N PRO A 24 -14.22 7.71 7.40
CA PRO A 24 -13.53 7.22 8.60
C PRO A 24 -13.88 5.78 8.99
N ASP A 25 -14.98 5.22 8.48
CA ASP A 25 -15.37 3.82 8.70
C ASP A 25 -14.61 2.84 7.79
N ILE A 26 -13.75 3.33 6.89
CA ILE A 26 -12.93 2.53 5.99
C ILE A 26 -11.53 2.39 6.57
N ILE A 27 -11.11 1.15 6.81
CA ILE A 27 -9.75 0.85 7.27
C ILE A 27 -8.81 0.91 6.07
N VAL A 28 -7.69 1.62 6.18
CA VAL A 28 -6.67 1.69 5.13
C VAL A 28 -5.31 1.33 5.71
N GLU A 29 -4.72 0.28 5.14
CA GLU A 29 -3.35 -0.12 5.44
C GLU A 29 -2.43 0.25 4.27
N TYR A 30 -1.35 0.96 4.55
CA TYR A 30 -0.41 1.42 3.53
C TYR A 30 0.85 0.55 3.52
N VAL A 31 1.23 0.05 2.35
CA VAL A 31 2.46 -0.73 2.17
C VAL A 31 3.50 0.10 1.44
N ASP A 32 4.68 0.23 2.05
CA ASP A 32 5.85 0.77 1.37
C ASP A 32 6.57 -0.34 0.58
N MET A 33 6.11 -0.56 -0.65
CA MET A 33 6.73 -1.52 -1.56
C MET A 33 8.13 -1.08 -2.01
N PHE A 34 8.40 0.24 -2.09
CA PHE A 34 9.70 0.74 -2.50
C PHE A 34 10.76 0.47 -1.43
N ALA A 35 10.43 0.68 -0.16
CA ALA A 35 11.30 0.30 0.95
C ALA A 35 11.59 -1.21 0.95
N SER A 36 10.54 -2.02 0.75
CA SER A 36 10.67 -3.49 0.69
C SER A 36 11.59 -3.93 -0.45
N LEU A 37 11.43 -3.35 -1.64
CA LEU A 37 12.27 -3.62 -2.79
C LEU A 37 13.70 -3.12 -2.58
N ALA A 38 13.90 -1.92 -2.03
CA ALA A 38 15.22 -1.36 -1.77
C ALA A 38 16.05 -2.24 -0.83
N VAL A 39 15.41 -2.79 0.22
CA VAL A 39 16.06 -3.75 1.13
C VAL A 39 16.47 -5.02 0.38
N LEU A 40 15.60 -5.57 -0.46
CA LEU A 40 15.91 -6.78 -1.23
C LEU A 40 17.02 -6.53 -2.25
N SER A 41 16.96 -5.43 -2.99
CA SER A 41 17.98 -5.03 -3.97
C SER A 41 19.35 -4.84 -3.31
N ARG A 42 19.40 -4.20 -2.13
CA ARG A 42 20.64 -4.06 -1.36
C ARG A 42 21.21 -5.42 -0.96
N ARG A 43 20.38 -6.31 -0.39
CA ARG A 43 20.81 -7.65 0.02
C ARG A 43 21.31 -8.49 -1.15
N LEU A 44 20.74 -8.30 -2.34
CA LEU A 44 21.19 -8.97 -3.56
C LEU A 44 22.55 -8.40 -4.01
N ALA A 45 22.71 -7.08 -4.00
CA ALA A 45 23.97 -6.42 -4.36
C ALA A 45 25.13 -6.78 -3.41
N GLU A 46 24.86 -6.98 -2.11
CA GLU A 46 25.86 -7.43 -1.14
C GLU A 46 26.27 -8.90 -1.29
N ARG A 47 25.56 -9.69 -2.11
CA ARG A 47 25.86 -11.11 -2.39
C ARG A 47 26.61 -11.34 -3.70
N GLY A 48 26.65 -10.36 -4.59
CA GLY A 48 27.36 -10.41 -5.87
C GLY A 48 28.74 -9.77 -5.75
#